data_AF-A0AA35ICE2-F1
#
_entry.id   AF-A0AA35ICE2-F1
#
_cell.length_a   1.000
_cell.length_b   1.000
_cell.length_c   1.000
_cell.angle_alpha   90.00
_cell.angle_beta   90.00
_cell.angle_gamma   90.00
#
_symmetry.space_group_name_H-M   'P 1'
#
loop_
_entity.id
_entity.type
_entity.pdbx_description
1 polymer ?
#
loop_
_entity_poly.entity_id
_entity_poly.type
_entity_poly.pdbx_seq_one_letter_code
_entity_poly.pdbx_strand_id
1 'polypeptide(L)'
;MLRGTEALRAILLQPLDYLHPHRDVVPALFDEPAARALLNQTLLRGLELSCPDPQQLKRNPWTDCWVAHWQHLPAVARLMGAHLMWPQLARGARMRELNVPTRAFARLDLGNRPTISVSEADGLEQSLDALGLAALAAWHQHIPEALMQRLFLQFSPRVVELQQTLPLLAPNPSLFILAVQHARIHQNAC
;
A
#
# COMPACT_ATOMS: atom_id res chain seq x y z
N MET A 1 16.75 16.78 -5.92
CA MET A 1 17.17 15.40 -6.22
C MET A 1 17.65 14.63 -4.98
N LEU A 2 18.42 15.21 -4.06
CA LEU A 2 18.90 14.56 -2.82
C LEU A 2 17.79 13.91 -1.98
N ARG A 3 16.65 14.60 -1.78
CA ARG A 3 15.50 14.08 -1.01
C ARG A 3 14.92 12.77 -1.55
N GLY A 4 14.97 12.53 -2.86
CA GLY A 4 14.43 11.31 -3.45
C GLY A 4 15.33 10.10 -3.20
N THR A 5 16.65 10.30 -3.20
CA THR A 5 17.62 9.24 -2.90
C THR A 5 17.64 8.90 -1.41
N GLU A 6 17.45 9.90 -0.54
CA GLU A 6 17.30 9.70 0.91
C GLU A 6 16.00 8.94 1.23
N ALA A 7 14.87 9.34 0.63
CA ALA A 7 13.60 8.64 0.79
C ALA A 7 13.69 7.18 0.33
N LEU A 8 14.32 6.94 -0.84
CA LEU A 8 14.54 5.58 -1.32
C LEU A 8 15.43 4.78 -0.37
N ARG A 9 16.49 5.39 0.18
CA ARG A 9 17.37 4.74 1.16
C ARG A 9 16.59 4.37 2.43
N ALA A 10 15.74 5.25 2.93
CA ALA A 10 14.89 4.97 4.09
C ALA A 10 13.96 3.78 3.81
N ILE A 11 13.30 3.75 2.65
CA ILE A 11 12.45 2.62 2.25
C ILE A 11 13.27 1.31 2.23
N LEU A 12 14.46 1.34 1.63
CA LEU A 12 15.29 0.15 1.48
C LEU A 12 15.87 -0.36 2.81
N LEU A 13 16.23 0.54 3.73
CA LEU A 13 17.03 0.19 4.92
C LEU A 13 16.28 0.29 6.25
N GLN A 14 15.09 0.91 6.29
CA GLN A 14 14.35 1.18 7.53
C GLN A 14 12.91 0.63 7.47
N PRO A 15 12.72 -0.69 7.29
CA PRO A 15 11.39 -1.27 7.19
C PRO A 15 10.50 -1.06 8.41
N LEU A 16 11.06 -0.88 9.61
CA LEU A 16 10.28 -0.55 10.80
C LEU A 16 9.54 0.79 10.73
N ASP A 17 9.87 1.68 9.78
CA ASP A 17 9.21 2.97 9.60
C ASP A 17 7.87 2.85 8.86
N TYR A 18 7.58 1.70 8.26
CA TYR A 18 6.35 1.46 7.49
C TYR A 18 5.78 0.05 7.72
N LEU A 19 6.38 -0.74 8.60
CA LEU A 19 5.88 -2.07 8.94
C LEU A 19 4.50 -1.96 9.59
N HIS A 20 3.55 -2.74 9.08
CA HIS A 20 2.20 -2.76 9.64
C HIS A 20 2.22 -3.25 11.10
N PRO A 21 1.48 -2.62 12.04
CA PRO A 21 1.52 -2.99 13.47
C PRO A 21 1.17 -4.46 13.77
N HIS A 22 0.29 -5.08 12.98
CA HIS A 22 -0.04 -6.52 13.11
C HIS A 22 1.05 -7.48 12.59
N ARG A 23 2.17 -6.98 12.06
CA ARG A 23 3.29 -7.82 11.63
C ARG A 23 4.35 -8.00 12.70
N ASP A 24 4.46 -7.07 13.64
CA ASP A 24 5.22 -7.20 14.88
C ASP A 24 4.97 -5.98 15.78
N VAL A 25 4.89 -6.22 17.08
CA VAL A 25 4.97 -5.16 18.08
C VAL A 25 6.42 -5.10 18.53
N VAL A 26 7.20 -4.14 18.01
CA VAL A 26 8.53 -3.86 18.55
C VAL A 26 8.35 -3.36 19.98
N PRO A 27 8.86 -4.06 21.01
CA PRO A 27 8.76 -3.56 22.38
C PRO A 27 9.41 -2.18 22.50
N ALA A 28 8.80 -1.25 23.24
CA ALA A 28 9.30 0.12 23.42
C ALA A 28 10.76 0.19 23.93
N LEU A 29 11.24 -0.87 24.58
CA LEU A 29 12.64 -1.03 24.98
C LEU A 29 13.65 -0.97 23.81
N PHE A 30 13.20 -1.17 22.57
CA PHE A 30 14.03 -1.13 21.37
C PHE A 30 13.89 0.17 20.55
N ASP A 31 13.30 1.23 21.12
CA ASP A 31 13.20 2.54 20.45
C ASP A 31 14.54 3.30 20.40
N GLU A 32 15.57 2.82 21.11
CA GLU A 32 16.93 3.36 20.99
C GLU A 32 17.46 3.25 19.54
N PRO A 33 18.07 4.30 18.96
CA PRO A 33 18.45 4.32 17.54
C PRO A 33 19.34 3.14 17.10
N ALA A 34 20.28 2.72 17.95
CA ALA A 34 21.16 1.59 17.68
C ALA A 34 20.40 0.25 17.67
N ALA A 35 19.47 0.07 18.61
CA ALA A 35 18.61 -1.12 18.69
C ALA A 35 17.68 -1.19 17.47
N ARG A 36 17.03 -0.07 17.12
CA ARG A 36 16.18 0.04 15.93
C ARG A 36 16.95 -0.27 14.64
N ALA A 37 18.19 0.22 14.51
CA ALA A 37 19.04 -0.09 13.35
C ALA A 37 19.35 -1.60 13.24
N LEU A 38 19.66 -2.26 14.37
CA LEU A 38 19.89 -3.71 14.41
C LEU A 38 18.64 -4.50 14.05
N LEU A 39 17.47 -4.09 14.55
CA LEU A 39 16.20 -4.73 14.22
C LEU A 39 15.85 -4.58 12.73
N ASN A 40 16.02 -3.39 12.15
CA ASN A 40 15.86 -3.18 10.71
C ASN A 40 16.75 -4.15 9.91
N GLN A 41 18.04 -4.27 10.24
CA GLN A 41 18.94 -5.21 9.57
C GLN A 41 18.54 -6.68 9.77
N THR A 42 18.01 -7.02 10.95
CA THR A 42 17.53 -8.36 11.25
C THR A 42 16.29 -8.70 10.44
N LEU A 43 15.34 -7.77 10.33
CA LEU A 43 14.15 -7.93 9.51
C LEU A 43 14.49 -8.08 8.02
N LEU A 44 15.39 -7.23 7.50
CA LEU A 44 15.85 -7.30 6.11
C LEU A 44 16.45 -8.68 5.78
N ARG A 45 17.27 -9.23 6.69
CA ARG A 45 17.87 -10.56 6.51
C ARG A 45 16.86 -11.70 6.70
N GLY A 46 16.04 -11.64 7.74
CA GLY A 46 15.07 -12.68 8.09
C GLY A 46 13.95 -12.83 7.07
N LEU A 47 13.59 -11.75 6.37
CA LEU A 47 12.62 -11.74 5.28
C LEU A 47 13.27 -11.84 3.88
N GLU A 48 14.59 -12.05 3.81
CA GLU A 48 15.36 -12.18 2.57
C GLU A 48 15.12 -11.02 1.57
N LEU A 49 14.97 -9.80 2.09
CA LEU A 49 14.63 -8.63 1.28
C LEU A 49 15.83 -8.16 0.48
N SER A 50 15.64 -7.98 -0.83
CA SER A 50 16.67 -7.44 -1.71
C SER A 50 17.04 -6.02 -1.28
N CYS A 51 18.34 -5.74 -1.13
CA CYS A 51 18.87 -4.45 -0.72
C CYS A 51 19.88 -3.92 -1.76
N PRO A 52 19.42 -3.60 -2.98
CA PRO A 52 20.30 -3.05 -4.00
C PRO A 52 20.80 -1.67 -3.60
N ASP A 53 21.93 -1.24 -4.18
CA ASP A 53 22.36 0.16 -4.06
C ASP A 53 21.26 1.09 -4.61
N PRO A 54 20.78 2.08 -3.83
CA PRO A 54 19.79 3.05 -4.31
C PRO A 54 20.13 3.71 -5.65
N GLN A 55 21.43 3.84 -5.98
CA GLN A 55 21.88 4.42 -7.25
C GLN A 55 21.71 3.47 -8.45
N GLN A 56 21.68 2.16 -8.20
CA GLN A 56 21.56 1.13 -9.23
C GLN A 56 20.09 0.76 -9.53
N LEU A 57 19.16 1.18 -8.67
CA LEU A 57 17.74 0.91 -8.86
C LEU A 57 17.22 1.64 -10.11
N LYS A 58 16.60 0.92 -11.05
CA LYS A 58 15.99 1.52 -12.24
C LYS A 58 14.83 2.42 -11.82
N ARG A 59 14.97 3.73 -12.04
CA ARG A 59 13.96 4.74 -11.74
C ARG A 59 13.18 5.11 -12.99
N ASN A 60 11.88 5.30 -12.80
CA ASN A 60 10.96 5.88 -13.77
C ASN A 60 9.98 6.80 -13.01
N PRO A 61 9.13 7.59 -13.70
CA PRO A 61 8.20 8.50 -13.04
C PRO A 61 7.25 7.82 -12.03
N TRP A 62 6.88 6.56 -12.25
CA TRP A 62 6.05 5.79 -11.32
C TRP A 62 6.82 5.38 -10.07
N THR A 63 8.06 4.89 -10.22
CA THR A 63 8.97 4.62 -9.10
C THR A 63 9.14 5.86 -8.24
N ASP A 64 9.38 7.00 -8.85
CA ASP A 64 9.58 8.26 -8.13
C ASP A 64 8.31 8.71 -7.39
N CYS A 65 7.14 8.54 -8.00
CA CYS A 65 5.86 8.82 -7.38
C CYS A 65 5.60 7.91 -6.17
N TRP A 66 5.86 6.61 -6.30
CA TRP A 66 5.74 5.65 -5.21
C TRP A 66 6.67 5.96 -4.05
N VAL A 67 7.94 6.27 -4.32
CA VAL A 67 8.91 6.66 -3.29
C VAL A 67 8.48 7.95 -2.58
N ALA A 68 7.99 8.95 -3.32
CA ALA A 68 7.52 10.21 -2.74
C ALA A 68 6.28 10.05 -1.85
N HIS A 69 5.46 9.02 -2.10
CA HIS A 69 4.20 8.78 -1.40
C HIS A 69 4.18 7.46 -0.64
N TRP A 70 5.36 6.90 -0.32
CA TRP A 70 5.49 5.54 0.21
C TRP A 70 4.62 5.28 1.43
N GLN A 71 4.68 6.18 2.42
CA GLN A 71 3.91 6.11 3.67
C GLN A 71 2.39 6.25 3.46
N HIS A 72 1.95 6.79 2.33
CA HIS A 72 0.53 6.96 2.00
C HIS A 72 -0.02 5.77 1.20
N LEU A 73 0.82 4.83 0.75
CA LEU A 73 0.40 3.72 -0.10
C LEU A 73 -0.71 2.85 0.52
N PRO A 74 -0.75 2.58 1.84
CA PRO A 74 -1.89 1.86 2.44
C PRO A 74 -3.21 2.60 2.31
N ALA A 75 -3.21 3.91 2.52
CA ALA A 75 -4.41 4.72 2.35
C ALA A 75 -4.81 4.87 0.88
N VAL A 76 -3.83 4.99 -0.03
CA VAL A 76 -4.05 4.96 -1.48
C VAL A 76 -4.69 3.63 -1.88
N ALA A 77 -4.14 2.50 -1.43
CA ALA A 77 -4.71 1.18 -1.65
C ALA A 77 -6.16 1.11 -1.18
N ARG A 78 -6.47 1.55 0.05
CA ARG A 78 -7.85 1.56 0.56
C ARG A 78 -8.81 2.33 -0.33
N LEU A 79 -8.40 3.50 -0.84
CA LEU A 79 -9.20 4.30 -1.79
C LEU A 79 -9.41 3.55 -3.11
N MET A 80 -8.37 2.96 -3.67
CA MET A 80 -8.44 2.15 -4.88
C MET A 80 -9.38 0.95 -4.69
N GLY A 81 -9.24 0.23 -3.57
CA GLY A 81 -10.11 -0.88 -3.21
C GLY A 81 -11.57 -0.46 -3.05
N ALA A 82 -11.84 0.67 -2.39
CA ALA A 82 -13.21 1.18 -2.24
C ALA A 82 -13.85 1.56 -3.58
N HIS A 83 -13.07 2.13 -4.51
CA HIS A 83 -13.54 2.40 -5.87
C HIS A 83 -13.84 1.10 -6.63
N LEU A 84 -12.93 0.12 -6.58
CA LEU A 84 -13.09 -1.16 -7.28
C LEU A 84 -14.25 -1.99 -6.72
N MET A 85 -14.52 -1.89 -5.41
CA MET A 85 -15.59 -2.61 -4.73
C MET A 85 -16.94 -1.88 -4.75
N TRP A 86 -17.02 -0.70 -5.37
CA TRP A 86 -18.24 0.10 -5.39
C TRP A 86 -19.50 -0.69 -5.79
N PRO A 87 -19.50 -1.58 -6.82
CA PRO A 87 -20.70 -2.32 -7.19
C PRO A 87 -21.24 -3.24 -6.08
N GLN A 88 -20.37 -3.81 -5.26
CA GLN A 88 -20.73 -4.68 -4.12
C GLN A 88 -21.21 -3.81 -2.95
N LEU A 89 -20.50 -2.72 -2.66
CA LEU A 89 -20.84 -1.79 -1.59
C LEU A 89 -22.20 -1.11 -1.82
N ALA A 90 -22.52 -0.78 -3.07
CA ALA A 90 -23.79 -0.21 -3.47
C ALA A 90 -24.93 -1.23 -3.30
N ARG A 91 -24.76 -2.47 -3.79
CA ARG A 91 -25.77 -3.53 -3.67
C ARG A 91 -26.06 -3.93 -2.22
N GLY A 92 -25.02 -4.02 -1.38
CA GLY A 92 -25.18 -4.37 0.03
C GLY A 92 -25.57 -3.21 0.95
N ALA A 93 -25.79 -2.00 0.41
CA ALA A 93 -26.00 -0.78 1.20
C ALA A 93 -24.88 -0.52 2.25
N ARG A 94 -23.66 -0.98 1.96
CA ARG A 94 -22.48 -0.93 2.84
C ARG A 94 -21.65 0.32 2.69
N MET A 95 -21.98 1.18 1.71
CA MET A 95 -21.33 2.48 1.52
C MET A 95 -21.35 3.35 2.79
N ARG A 96 -22.34 3.18 3.67
CA ARG A 96 -22.46 3.91 4.94
C ARG A 96 -21.41 3.51 5.99
N GLU A 97 -20.84 2.31 5.87
CA GLU A 97 -19.78 1.81 6.76
C GLU A 97 -18.44 2.50 6.47
N LEU A 98 -18.28 3.10 5.28
CA LEU A 98 -17.09 3.86 4.93
C LEU A 98 -17.10 5.24 5.60
N ASN A 99 -15.92 5.72 5.98
CA ASN A 99 -15.74 7.12 6.36
C ASN A 99 -16.06 8.07 5.18
N VAL A 100 -16.29 9.34 5.49
CA VAL A 100 -16.67 10.36 4.49
C VAL A 100 -15.69 10.45 3.30
N PRO A 101 -14.37 10.61 3.50
CA PRO A 101 -13.45 10.75 2.36
C PRO A 101 -13.39 9.48 1.51
N THR A 102 -13.29 8.29 2.09
CA THR A 102 -13.25 7.03 1.33
C THR A 102 -14.56 6.82 0.56
N ARG A 103 -15.71 7.14 1.16
CA ARG A 103 -17.00 7.09 0.48
C ARG A 103 -17.09 8.04 -0.71
N ALA A 104 -16.58 9.26 -0.57
CA ALA A 104 -16.57 10.25 -1.64
C ALA A 104 -15.73 9.75 -2.83
N PHE A 105 -14.53 9.25 -2.55
CA PHE A 105 -13.66 8.69 -3.58
C PHE A 105 -14.25 7.46 -4.28
N ALA A 106 -14.85 6.53 -3.52
CA ALA A 106 -15.45 5.32 -4.08
C ALA A 106 -16.52 5.60 -5.14
N ARG A 107 -17.19 6.77 -5.06
CA ARG A 107 -18.25 7.18 -6.00
C ARG A 107 -17.74 7.75 -7.31
N LEU A 108 -16.45 8.12 -7.39
CA LEU A 108 -15.87 8.67 -8.62
C LEU A 108 -16.04 7.69 -9.78
N ASP A 109 -16.54 8.16 -10.91
CA ASP A 109 -16.58 7.37 -12.14
C ASP A 109 -15.23 7.49 -12.85
N LEU A 110 -14.45 6.41 -12.82
CA LEU A 110 -13.12 6.32 -13.43
C LEU A 110 -13.09 5.22 -14.51
N GLY A 111 -14.27 4.87 -15.04
CA GLY A 111 -14.42 3.84 -16.07
C GLY A 111 -14.57 2.43 -15.48
N ASN A 112 -13.87 1.47 -16.09
CA ASN A 112 -14.13 0.05 -15.88
C ASN A 112 -13.87 -0.38 -14.43
N ARG A 113 -14.91 -0.96 -13.80
CA ARG A 113 -14.82 -1.61 -12.49
C ARG A 113 -14.98 -3.12 -12.69
N PRO A 114 -13.92 -3.91 -12.50
CA PRO A 114 -14.01 -5.35 -12.67
C PRO A 114 -15.03 -5.95 -11.70
N THR A 115 -15.79 -6.95 -12.16
CA THR A 115 -16.66 -7.72 -11.25
C THR A 115 -15.77 -8.66 -10.46
N ILE A 116 -15.53 -8.33 -9.19
CA ILE A 116 -14.68 -9.12 -8.31
C ILE A 116 -15.57 -9.69 -7.21
N SER A 117 -15.56 -11.01 -7.07
CA SER A 117 -16.19 -11.67 -5.93
C SER A 117 -15.29 -11.47 -4.73
N VAL A 118 -15.77 -10.75 -3.73
CA VAL A 118 -15.09 -10.64 -2.44
C VAL A 118 -15.95 -11.34 -1.42
N SER A 119 -15.33 -12.23 -0.63
CA SER A 119 -16.02 -12.98 0.42
C SER A 119 -16.59 -12.02 1.46
N GLU A 120 -17.90 -12.16 1.75
CA GLU A 120 -18.56 -11.39 2.81
C GLU A 120 -18.14 -11.82 4.22
N ALA A 121 -17.50 -12.99 4.36
CA ALA A 121 -16.98 -13.47 5.63
C ALA A 121 -15.75 -12.67 6.10
N ASP A 122 -15.07 -11.99 5.18
CA ASP A 122 -13.95 -11.12 5.51
C ASP A 122 -14.46 -9.72 5.90
N GLY A 123 -13.84 -9.13 6.92
CA GLY A 123 -14.21 -7.80 7.38
C GLY A 123 -14.05 -6.76 6.27
N LEU A 124 -14.99 -5.80 6.17
CA LEU A 124 -15.02 -4.82 5.07
C LEU A 124 -13.68 -4.12 4.84
N GLU A 125 -13.04 -3.65 5.91
CA GLU A 125 -11.76 -2.95 5.80
C GLU A 125 -10.66 -3.84 5.22
N GLN A 126 -10.61 -5.12 5.62
CA GLN A 126 -9.64 -6.07 5.12
C GLN A 126 -9.87 -6.36 3.64
N SER A 127 -11.14 -6.51 3.24
CA SER A 127 -11.54 -6.67 1.85
C SER A 127 -11.12 -5.48 0.98
N LEU A 128 -11.34 -4.25 1.47
CA LEU A 128 -10.96 -3.02 0.75
C LEU A 128 -9.45 -2.93 0.60
N ASP A 129 -8.71 -3.16 1.69
CA ASP A 129 -7.26 -3.08 1.70
C ASP A 129 -6.64 -4.18 0.82
N ALA A 130 -7.20 -5.40 0.81
CA ALA A 130 -6.74 -6.50 -0.05
C ALA A 130 -6.96 -6.19 -1.53
N LEU A 131 -8.12 -5.64 -1.88
CA LEU A 131 -8.41 -5.24 -3.25
C LEU A 131 -7.54 -4.06 -3.72
N GLY A 132 -7.31 -3.11 -2.82
CA GLY A 132 -6.38 -2.01 -3.01
C GLY A 132 -4.95 -2.47 -3.24
N LEU A 133 -4.48 -3.39 -2.40
CA LEU A 133 -3.16 -4.01 -2.52
C LEU A 133 -3.04 -4.79 -3.83
N ALA A 134 -4.08 -5.53 -4.26
CA ALA A 134 -4.08 -6.18 -5.57
C ALA A 134 -3.89 -5.17 -6.71
N ALA A 135 -4.54 -4.02 -6.61
CA ALA A 135 -4.45 -2.95 -7.60
C ALA A 135 -3.07 -2.27 -7.61
N LEU A 136 -2.39 -2.16 -6.46
CA LEU A 136 -0.99 -1.73 -6.41
C LEU A 136 -0.05 -2.82 -6.93
N ALA A 137 -0.28 -4.09 -6.59
CA ALA A 137 0.53 -5.23 -7.02
C ALA A 137 0.53 -5.43 -8.55
N ALA A 138 -0.54 -4.99 -9.23
CA ALA A 138 -0.62 -4.94 -10.69
C ALA A 138 0.54 -4.16 -11.35
N TRP A 139 1.23 -3.28 -10.61
CA TRP A 139 2.35 -2.48 -11.10
C TRP A 139 3.71 -3.19 -11.07
N HIS A 140 3.79 -4.47 -10.71
CA HIS A 140 5.05 -5.23 -10.58
C HIS A 140 6.00 -5.15 -11.79
N GLN A 141 5.48 -4.98 -13.02
CA GLN A 141 6.32 -4.82 -14.22
C GLN A 141 6.98 -3.43 -14.34
N HIS A 142 6.44 -2.43 -13.63
CA HIS A 142 6.87 -1.03 -13.70
C HIS A 142 7.65 -0.61 -12.45
N ILE A 143 7.44 -1.28 -11.33
CA ILE A 143 8.03 -0.96 -10.04
C ILE A 143 9.14 -1.96 -9.72
N PRO A 144 10.34 -1.49 -9.32
CA PRO A 144 11.44 -2.38 -8.95
C PRO A 144 11.05 -3.39 -7.87
N GLU A 145 11.50 -4.64 -8.03
CA GLU A 145 11.16 -5.75 -7.13
C GLU A 145 11.46 -5.44 -5.67
N ALA A 146 12.59 -4.78 -5.37
CA ALA A 146 12.94 -4.41 -4.00
C ALA A 146 11.87 -3.51 -3.33
N LEU A 147 11.18 -2.66 -4.10
CA LEU A 147 10.04 -1.89 -3.60
C LEU A 147 8.79 -2.77 -3.49
N MET A 148 8.52 -3.62 -4.48
CA MET A 148 7.39 -4.55 -4.43
C MET A 148 7.41 -5.45 -3.20
N GLN A 149 8.56 -6.05 -2.86
CA GLN A 149 8.74 -6.85 -1.64
C GLN A 149 8.36 -6.08 -0.37
N ARG A 150 8.69 -4.78 -0.32
CA ARG A 150 8.43 -3.90 0.84
C ARG A 150 7.00 -3.37 0.88
N LEU A 151 6.32 -3.28 -0.25
CA LEU A 151 4.91 -2.85 -0.31
C LEU A 151 4.05 -3.70 0.62
N PHE A 152 4.22 -5.03 0.57
CA PHE A 152 3.43 -5.99 1.36
C PHE A 152 3.63 -5.84 2.87
N LEU A 153 4.77 -5.32 3.31
CA LEU A 153 5.08 -5.10 4.73
C LEU A 153 4.19 -4.00 5.33
N GLN A 154 3.63 -3.10 4.50
CA GLN A 154 2.75 -2.02 4.95
C GLN A 154 1.31 -2.48 5.23
N PHE A 155 0.97 -3.74 4.94
CA PHE A 155 -0.38 -4.29 5.12
C PHE A 155 -0.35 -5.43 6.13
N SER A 156 -1.45 -5.66 6.85
CA SER A 156 -1.53 -6.81 7.77
C SER A 156 -1.34 -8.16 7.05
N PRO A 157 -0.85 -9.21 7.74
CA PRO A 157 -0.73 -10.55 7.15
C PRO A 157 -2.04 -11.04 6.50
N ARG A 158 -3.17 -10.84 7.18
CA ARG A 158 -4.49 -11.23 6.67
C ARG A 158 -4.85 -10.55 5.35
N VAL A 159 -4.55 -9.25 5.21
CA VAL A 159 -4.79 -8.50 3.97
C VAL A 159 -3.95 -9.07 2.82
N VAL A 160 -2.70 -9.45 3.09
CA VAL A 160 -1.82 -10.05 2.07
C VAL A 160 -2.32 -11.44 1.65
N GLU A 161 -2.73 -12.28 2.59
CA GLU A 161 -3.35 -13.57 2.30
C GLU A 161 -4.60 -13.41 1.40
N LEU A 162 -5.50 -12.49 1.76
CA LEU A 162 -6.70 -12.23 0.98
C LEU A 162 -6.35 -11.74 -0.43
N GLN A 163 -5.38 -10.84 -0.55
CA GLN A 163 -4.97 -10.32 -1.84
C GLN A 163 -4.48 -11.41 -2.79
N GLN A 164 -3.79 -12.44 -2.28
CA GLN A 164 -3.30 -13.56 -3.09
C GLN A 164 -4.43 -14.40 -3.71
N THR A 165 -5.64 -14.36 -3.14
CA THR A 165 -6.82 -15.07 -3.68
C THR A 165 -7.54 -14.29 -4.79
N LEU A 166 -7.21 -13.01 -4.96
CA LEU A 166 -7.87 -12.13 -5.93
C LEU A 166 -7.32 -12.32 -7.34
N PRO A 167 -8.13 -12.05 -8.38
CA PRO A 167 -7.65 -12.10 -9.75
C PRO A 167 -6.56 -11.04 -10.00
N LEU A 168 -5.66 -11.33 -10.93
CA LEU A 168 -4.67 -10.37 -11.39
C LEU A 168 -5.38 -9.16 -12.04
N LEU A 169 -5.01 -7.97 -11.59
CA LEU A 169 -5.53 -6.71 -12.13
C LEU A 169 -4.52 -6.10 -13.10
N ALA A 170 -5.01 -5.26 -14.01
CA ALA A 170 -4.16 -4.40 -14.81
C ALA A 170 -3.84 -3.10 -14.05
N PRO A 171 -2.62 -2.54 -14.17
CA PRO A 171 -2.31 -1.25 -13.57
C PRO A 171 -3.21 -0.17 -14.15
N ASN A 172 -3.81 0.66 -13.28
CA ASN A 172 -4.67 1.77 -13.66
C ASN A 172 -4.03 3.10 -13.21
N PRO A 173 -3.33 3.82 -14.11
CA PRO A 173 -2.68 5.10 -13.84
C PRO A 173 -3.62 6.17 -13.25
N SER A 174 -4.80 6.32 -13.83
CA SER A 174 -5.77 7.35 -13.42
C SER A 174 -6.30 7.10 -12.01
N LEU A 175 -6.66 5.85 -11.71
CA LEU A 175 -7.11 5.45 -10.38
C LEU A 175 -6.01 5.68 -9.33
N PHE A 176 -4.77 5.30 -9.63
CA PHE A 176 -3.64 5.51 -8.71
C PHE A 176 -3.38 7.01 -8.45
N ILE A 177 -3.25 7.83 -9.50
CA ILE A 177 -2.95 9.27 -9.35
C ILE A 177 -4.04 9.98 -8.55
N LEU A 178 -5.30 9.71 -8.85
CA LEU A 178 -6.42 10.34 -8.14
C LEU A 178 -6.48 9.88 -6.68
N ALA A 179 -6.22 8.60 -6.41
CA ALA A 179 -6.14 8.09 -5.03
C ALA A 179 -5.00 8.76 -4.26
N VAL A 180 -3.82 8.96 -4.87
CA VAL A 180 -2.70 9.71 -4.28
C VAL A 180 -3.10 11.16 -3.96
N GLN A 181 -3.72 11.87 -4.91
CA GLN A 181 -4.15 13.24 -4.69
C GLN A 181 -5.19 13.35 -3.56
N HIS A 182 -6.17 12.46 -3.56
CA HIS A 182 -7.22 12.42 -2.56
C HIS A 182 -6.68 12.06 -1.16
N ALA A 183 -5.78 11.08 -1.07
CA ALA A 183 -5.11 10.70 0.16
C ALA A 183 -4.36 11.89 0.78
N ARG A 184 -3.63 12.66 -0.02
CA ARG A 184 -2.89 13.84 0.44
C ARG A 184 -3.80 14.96 0.96
N ILE A 185 -4.93 15.20 0.31
CA ILE A 185 -5.86 16.27 0.73
C ILE A 185 -6.48 15.94 2.10
N HIS A 186 -6.85 14.68 2.32
CA HIS A 186 -7.62 14.28 3.49
C HIS A 186 -6.78 13.75 4.67
N GLN A 187 -5.50 13.40 4.48
CA GLN A 187 -4.60 13.02 5.58
C GLN A 187 -3.85 14.21 6.20
N ASN A 188 -3.66 15.30 5.48
CA ASN A 188 -3.08 16.55 6.01
C ASN A 188 -4.08 17.38 6.84
N ALA A 189 -5.31 16.89 7.02
CA ALA A 189 -6.39 17.58 7.72
C ALA A 189 -6.57 17.11 9.19
N CYS A 190 -5.57 16.42 9.75
CA CYS A 190 -5.50 16.01 11.14
C CYS A 190 -4.29 16.66 11.82
#